data_AF-A0AAJ5W9G0-F1
#
_entry.id   AF-A0AAJ5W9G0-F1
#
_cell.length_a   1.000
_cell.length_b   1.000
_cell.length_c   1.000
_cell.angle_alpha   90.00
_cell.angle_beta   90.00
_cell.angle_gamma   90.00
#
_symmetry.space_group_name_H-M   'P 1'
#
loop_
_entity.id
_entity.type
_entity.pdbx_description
1 polymer ?
#
loop_
_entity_poly.entity_id
_entity_poly.type
_entity_poly.pdbx_seq_one_letter_code
_entity_poly.pdbx_strand_id
1 'polypeptide(L)'
;MRKPRLYKSRDPEAVKQALLDAVGAILKENGHQGLGVNRVSLRAHINKGLIYWYYTSYNHLVKTYIKGKDFWRPIFEKFQLREPPKEEELPGYITAIFQEQFQCFFGDKEMQKLILWQVSEPNPLLKEVSDERELEGAKIMALTDPHFKDSEIDFRSVVGLVLGGIYNMVWHASNNKSTVIGIDINNERDREKFRKAIGHVITAVWKLAEKV
;
A
#
# COMPACT_ATOMS: atom_id res chain seq x y z
N MET A 1 -42.83 -26.06 15.62
CA MET A 1 -42.72 -24.64 16.01
C MET A 1 -41.58 -23.99 15.22
N ARG A 2 -41.86 -22.95 14.43
CA ARG A 2 -40.83 -22.17 13.71
C ARG A 2 -40.09 -21.27 14.72
N LYS A 3 -38.75 -21.37 14.77
CA LYS A 3 -37.91 -20.43 15.55
C LYS A 3 -38.17 -18.99 15.05
N PRO A 4 -38.27 -18.00 15.94
CA PRO A 4 -38.54 -16.62 15.54
C PRO A 4 -37.37 -16.07 14.71
N ARG A 5 -37.70 -15.41 13.59
CA ARG A 5 -36.74 -14.72 12.71
C ARG A 5 -36.12 -13.53 13.46
N LEU A 6 -34.95 -13.72 14.04
CA LEU A 6 -34.13 -12.66 14.64
C LEU A 6 -33.23 -12.03 13.58
N TYR A 7 -33.76 -11.04 12.85
CA TYR A 7 -33.15 -9.70 12.68
C TYR A 7 -33.98 -8.91 11.66
N LYS A 8 -34.98 -8.18 12.13
CA LYS A 8 -35.78 -7.27 11.30
C LYS A 8 -34.94 -6.00 11.13
N SER A 9 -34.34 -5.85 9.94
CA SER A 9 -33.84 -4.58 9.37
C SER A 9 -32.84 -3.77 10.22
N ARG A 10 -31.56 -4.18 10.26
CA ARG A 10 -30.48 -3.18 10.11
C ARG A 10 -30.15 -3.12 8.63
N ASP A 11 -29.92 -1.91 8.13
CA ASP A 11 -29.38 -1.67 6.80
C ASP A 11 -28.17 -2.60 6.56
N PRO A 12 -28.23 -3.53 5.58
CA PRO A 12 -27.15 -4.46 5.29
C PRO A 12 -25.81 -3.77 5.05
N GLU A 13 -25.82 -2.59 4.43
CA GLU A 13 -24.60 -1.83 4.18
C GLU A 13 -24.05 -1.21 5.46
N ALA A 14 -24.91 -0.73 6.36
CA ALA A 14 -24.50 -0.28 7.69
C ALA A 14 -23.86 -1.42 8.52
N VAL A 15 -24.35 -2.65 8.40
CA VAL A 15 -23.76 -3.82 9.09
C VAL A 15 -22.39 -4.16 8.51
N LYS A 16 -22.26 -4.19 7.18
CA LYS A 16 -20.97 -4.39 6.51
C LYS A 16 -19.95 -3.32 6.92
N GLN A 17 -20.34 -2.05 6.83
CA GLN A 17 -19.47 -0.94 7.19
C GLN A 17 -19.04 -0.98 8.66
N ALA A 18 -19.95 -1.27 9.58
CA ALA A 18 -19.61 -1.40 11.01
C ALA A 18 -18.59 -2.51 11.30
N LEU A 19 -18.62 -3.62 10.53
CA LEU A 19 -17.60 -4.67 10.63
C LEU A 19 -16.23 -4.20 10.13
N LEU A 20 -16.19 -3.47 9.01
CA LEU A 20 -14.96 -2.87 8.48
C LEU A 20 -14.40 -1.83 9.44
N ASP A 21 -15.24 -0.95 9.98
CA ASP A 21 -14.85 0.09 10.94
C ASP A 21 -14.28 -0.54 12.21
N ALA A 22 -14.85 -1.65 12.67
CA ALA A 22 -14.32 -2.39 13.81
C ALA A 22 -12.94 -3.00 13.55
N VAL A 23 -12.68 -3.53 12.34
CA VAL A 23 -11.34 -3.98 11.93
C VAL A 23 -10.35 -2.82 11.99
N GLY A 24 -10.72 -1.67 11.40
CA GLY A 24 -9.89 -0.47 11.39
C GLY A 24 -9.60 0.10 12.77
N ALA A 25 -10.60 0.15 13.64
CA ALA A 25 -10.43 0.60 15.02
C ALA A 25 -9.45 -0.29 15.78
N ILE A 26 -9.60 -1.61 15.69
CA ILE A 26 -8.71 -2.57 16.34
C ILE A 26 -7.28 -2.44 15.80
N LEU A 27 -7.09 -2.32 14.48
CA LEU A 27 -5.77 -2.10 13.88
C LEU A 27 -5.09 -0.82 14.38
N LYS A 28 -5.86 0.26 14.56
CA LYS A 28 -5.34 1.54 15.07
C LYS A 28 -4.95 1.48 16.54
N GLU A 29 -5.82 0.89 17.37
CA GLU A 29 -5.72 0.85 18.83
C GLU A 29 -4.74 -0.23 19.32
N ASN A 30 -4.78 -1.42 18.73
CA ASN A 30 -4.09 -2.62 19.24
C ASN A 30 -3.09 -3.22 18.24
N GLY A 31 -2.99 -2.66 17.04
CA GLY A 31 -2.20 -3.25 15.96
C GLY A 31 -2.80 -4.56 15.45
N HIS A 32 -2.05 -5.25 14.61
CA HIS A 32 -2.51 -6.49 13.99
C HIS A 32 -2.67 -7.65 14.97
N GLN A 33 -1.88 -7.70 16.04
CA GLN A 33 -2.04 -8.67 17.14
C GLN A 33 -3.38 -8.46 17.90
N GLY A 34 -3.99 -7.30 17.72
CA GLY A 34 -5.34 -6.97 18.16
C GLY A 34 -6.43 -7.75 17.45
N LEU A 35 -6.19 -8.20 16.23
CA LEU A 35 -7.23 -8.74 15.34
C LEU A 35 -7.72 -10.14 15.76
N GLY A 36 -9.04 -10.33 15.68
CA GLY A 36 -9.67 -11.63 15.82
C GLY A 36 -11.19 -11.55 15.70
N VAL A 37 -11.82 -12.65 15.25
CA VAL A 37 -13.27 -12.74 14.99
C VAL A 37 -14.11 -12.22 16.17
N ASN A 38 -13.77 -12.66 17.39
CA ASN A 38 -14.52 -12.29 18.60
C ASN A 38 -14.34 -10.82 18.94
N ARG A 39 -13.13 -10.27 18.78
CA ARG A 39 -12.85 -8.85 19.06
C ARG A 39 -13.57 -7.94 18.07
N VAL A 40 -13.56 -8.28 16.78
CA VAL A 40 -14.31 -7.54 15.77
C VAL A 40 -15.82 -7.60 16.04
N SER A 41 -16.35 -8.79 16.31
CA SER A 41 -17.77 -8.99 16.65
C SER A 41 -18.20 -8.17 17.87
N LEU A 42 -17.36 -8.16 18.92
CA LEU A 42 -17.60 -7.39 20.14
C LEU A 42 -17.54 -5.88 19.87
N ARG A 43 -16.49 -5.40 19.19
CA ARG A 43 -16.28 -3.98 18.87
C ARG A 43 -17.39 -3.41 17.99
N ALA A 44 -17.89 -4.20 17.05
CA ALA A 44 -18.96 -3.80 16.13
C ALA A 44 -20.37 -3.96 16.73
N HIS A 45 -20.51 -4.59 17.90
CA HIS A 45 -21.80 -5.01 18.46
C HIS A 45 -22.65 -5.80 17.44
N ILE A 46 -21.99 -6.69 16.70
CA ILE A 46 -22.58 -7.50 15.62
C ILE A 46 -22.28 -8.97 15.89
N ASN A 47 -23.28 -9.84 15.71
CA ASN A 47 -23.09 -11.28 15.86
C ASN A 47 -22.03 -11.81 14.88
N LYS A 48 -21.07 -12.61 15.36
CA LYS A 48 -20.00 -13.21 14.53
C LYS A 48 -20.50 -13.97 13.30
N GLY A 49 -21.70 -14.55 13.35
CA GLY A 49 -22.33 -15.21 12.19
C GLY A 49 -22.52 -14.27 11.00
N LEU A 50 -22.71 -12.98 11.23
CA LEU A 50 -22.86 -11.99 10.16
C LEU A 50 -21.53 -11.68 9.44
N ILE A 51 -20.38 -11.91 10.08
CA ILE A 51 -19.07 -11.85 9.41
C ILE A 51 -19.04 -12.90 8.29
N TYR A 52 -19.40 -14.15 8.60
CA TYR A 52 -19.43 -15.24 7.63
C TYR A 52 -20.53 -15.05 6.59
N TRP A 53 -21.67 -14.46 6.96
CA TRP A 53 -22.76 -14.16 6.04
C TRP A 53 -22.36 -13.13 4.97
N TYR A 54 -21.77 -12.00 5.38
CA TYR A 54 -21.48 -10.90 4.46
C TYR A 54 -20.12 -10.98 3.79
N TYR A 55 -19.12 -11.58 4.44
CA TYR A 55 -17.76 -11.63 3.94
C TYR A 55 -17.28 -13.06 3.66
N THR A 56 -18.09 -14.09 3.86
CA THR A 56 -17.73 -15.51 3.65
C THR A 56 -16.71 -16.06 4.66
N SER A 57 -15.72 -15.27 5.07
CA SER A 57 -14.76 -15.60 6.12
C SER A 57 -14.26 -14.35 6.84
N TYR A 58 -13.65 -14.56 8.02
CA TYR A 58 -12.97 -13.51 8.74
C TYR A 58 -11.79 -12.91 7.95
N ASN A 59 -10.99 -13.76 7.30
CA ASN A 59 -9.86 -13.30 6.50
C ASN A 59 -10.33 -12.44 5.33
N HIS A 60 -11.44 -12.80 4.70
CA HIS A 60 -11.99 -11.98 3.62
C HIS A 60 -12.50 -10.61 4.12
N LEU A 61 -13.12 -10.53 5.31
CA LEU A 61 -13.44 -9.24 5.95
C LEU A 61 -12.19 -8.37 6.13
N VAL A 62 -11.12 -8.93 6.71
CA VAL A 62 -9.87 -8.19 6.94
C VAL A 62 -9.22 -7.80 5.60
N LYS A 63 -9.26 -8.68 4.59
CA LYS A 63 -8.76 -8.41 3.24
C LYS A 63 -9.55 -7.27 2.58
N THR A 64 -10.87 -7.27 2.68
CA THR A 64 -11.72 -6.19 2.17
C THR A 64 -11.38 -4.87 2.83
N TYR A 65 -11.15 -4.85 4.15
CA TYR A 65 -10.72 -3.65 4.86
C TYR A 65 -9.40 -3.11 4.32
N ILE A 66 -8.38 -3.97 4.25
CA ILE A 66 -7.03 -3.58 3.81
C ILE A 66 -7.06 -3.07 2.37
N LYS A 67 -7.77 -3.76 1.46
CA LYS A 67 -7.95 -3.30 0.07
C LYS A 67 -8.64 -1.94 -0.02
N GLY A 68 -9.57 -1.66 0.90
CA GLY A 68 -10.23 -0.36 0.97
C GLY A 68 -9.33 0.77 1.47
N LYS A 69 -8.21 0.45 2.12
CA LYS A 69 -7.19 1.42 2.58
C LYS A 69 -5.97 1.50 1.68
N ASP A 70 -5.80 0.55 0.78
CA ASP A 70 -4.60 0.42 -0.02
C ASP A 70 -4.42 1.59 -1.00
N PHE A 71 -3.42 2.45 -0.75
CA PHE A 71 -3.11 3.60 -1.59
C PHE A 71 -2.57 3.19 -2.97
N TRP A 72 -2.06 1.96 -3.15
CA TRP A 72 -1.51 1.56 -4.45
C TRP A 72 -2.58 1.49 -5.52
N ARG A 73 -3.80 1.10 -5.17
CA ARG A 73 -4.92 1.03 -6.11
C ARG A 73 -5.23 2.39 -6.76
N PRO A 74 -5.50 3.49 -6.01
CA PRO A 74 -5.74 4.79 -6.63
C PRO A 74 -4.50 5.34 -7.35
N ILE A 75 -3.28 4.97 -6.95
CA ILE A 75 -2.07 5.30 -7.73
C ILE A 75 -2.11 4.60 -9.09
N PHE A 76 -2.31 3.29 -9.13
CA PHE A 76 -2.40 2.55 -10.39
C PHE A 76 -3.55 3.06 -11.28
N GLU A 77 -4.70 3.40 -10.70
CA GLU A 77 -5.82 4.01 -11.43
C GLU A 77 -5.45 5.40 -11.97
N LYS A 78 -4.76 6.24 -11.19
CA LYS A 78 -4.30 7.58 -11.59
C LYS A 78 -3.29 7.53 -12.73
N PHE A 79 -2.39 6.56 -12.69
CA PHE A 79 -1.35 6.38 -13.71
C PHE A 79 -1.77 5.37 -14.78
N GLN A 80 -3.03 4.93 -14.81
CA GLN A 80 -3.50 4.06 -15.88
C GLN A 80 -3.54 4.84 -17.19
N LEU A 81 -2.66 4.46 -18.12
CA LEU A 81 -2.57 5.13 -19.41
C LEU A 81 -3.54 4.53 -20.43
N ARG A 82 -4.14 5.38 -21.26
CA ARG A 82 -4.94 4.94 -22.42
C ARG A 82 -4.05 4.39 -23.54
N GLU A 83 -2.86 4.95 -23.67
CA GLU A 83 -1.82 4.55 -24.61
C GLU A 83 -0.48 4.48 -23.85
N PRO A 84 0.39 3.51 -24.12
CA PRO A 84 1.68 3.41 -23.45
C PRO A 84 2.52 4.68 -23.71
N PRO A 85 3.25 5.18 -22.71
CA PRO A 85 4.06 6.39 -22.86
C PRO A 85 5.25 6.07 -23.76
N LYS A 86 5.79 7.09 -24.42
CA LYS A 86 7.01 6.91 -25.22
C LYS A 86 8.19 6.61 -24.29
N GLU A 87 9.22 6.00 -24.86
CA GLU A 87 10.42 5.64 -24.11
C GLU A 87 11.06 6.85 -23.41
N GLU A 88 11.15 7.99 -24.09
CA GLU A 88 11.64 9.27 -23.55
C GLU A 88 10.82 9.82 -22.36
N GLU A 89 9.57 9.39 -22.20
CA GLU A 89 8.65 9.84 -21.15
C GLU A 89 8.66 8.91 -19.92
N LEU A 90 9.12 7.66 -20.09
CA LEU A 90 9.12 6.63 -19.04
C LEU A 90 9.85 7.04 -17.75
N PRO A 91 11.04 7.68 -17.79
CA PRO A 91 11.71 8.11 -16.56
C PRO A 91 10.87 9.08 -15.74
N GLY A 92 10.22 10.03 -16.42
CA GLY A 92 9.35 11.02 -15.80
C GLY A 92 8.07 10.38 -15.25
N TYR A 93 7.49 9.46 -16.00
CA TYR A 93 6.30 8.71 -15.60
C TYR A 93 6.55 7.85 -14.35
N ILE A 94 7.65 7.09 -14.30
CA ILE A 94 8.02 6.26 -13.13
C ILE A 94 8.37 7.14 -11.94
N THR A 95 9.09 8.24 -12.17
CA THR A 95 9.36 9.25 -11.13
C THR A 95 8.07 9.75 -10.50
N ALA A 96 7.06 10.08 -11.31
CA ALA A 96 5.77 10.57 -10.82
C ALA A 96 5.04 9.53 -9.96
N ILE A 97 5.08 8.24 -10.35
CA ILE A 97 4.51 7.14 -9.55
C ILE A 97 5.14 7.08 -8.16
N PHE A 98 6.47 7.08 -8.07
CA PHE A 98 7.16 6.98 -6.77
C PHE A 98 7.05 8.25 -5.92
N GLN A 99 6.96 9.42 -6.55
CA GLN A 99 6.68 10.66 -5.83
C GLN A 99 5.25 10.69 -5.27
N GLU A 100 4.27 10.21 -6.03
CA GLU A 100 2.90 10.05 -5.52
C GLU A 100 2.85 9.03 -4.39
N GLN A 101 3.50 7.87 -4.58
CA GLN A 101 3.61 6.83 -3.58
C GLN A 101 4.20 7.35 -2.27
N PHE A 102 5.29 8.12 -2.35
CA PHE A 102 5.89 8.79 -1.20
C PHE A 102 4.89 9.71 -0.50
N GLN A 103 4.20 10.57 -1.25
CA GLN A 103 3.24 11.53 -0.71
C GLN A 103 2.06 10.82 -0.01
N CYS A 104 1.46 9.82 -0.67
CA CYS A 104 0.38 9.02 -0.09
C CYS A 104 0.84 8.29 1.17
N PHE A 105 2.00 7.64 1.12
CA PHE A 105 2.51 6.87 2.25
C PHE A 105 2.88 7.75 3.43
N PHE A 106 3.51 8.92 3.19
CA PHE A 106 3.85 9.88 4.25
C PHE A 106 2.59 10.42 4.96
N GLY A 107 1.52 10.68 4.20
CA GLY A 107 0.25 11.18 4.72
C GLY A 107 -0.63 10.14 5.42
N ASP A 108 -0.42 8.85 5.18
CA ASP A 108 -1.30 7.79 5.69
C ASP A 108 -0.62 6.93 6.78
N LYS A 109 -0.88 7.29 8.03
CA LYS A 109 -0.39 6.56 9.22
C LYS A 109 -0.93 5.14 9.33
N GLU A 110 -2.12 4.88 8.80
CA GLU A 110 -2.72 3.56 8.83
C GLU A 110 -2.03 2.63 7.84
N MET A 111 -1.80 3.11 6.61
CA MET A 111 -1.02 2.37 5.62
C MET A 111 0.44 2.16 6.05
N GLN A 112 1.06 3.11 6.75
CA GLN A 112 2.36 2.90 7.39
C GLN A 112 2.37 1.69 8.31
N LYS A 113 1.35 1.53 9.16
CA LYS A 113 1.23 0.35 10.05
C LYS A 113 0.95 -0.94 9.28
N LEU A 114 0.15 -0.88 8.21
CA LEU A 114 -0.18 -2.05 7.38
C LEU A 114 1.03 -2.58 6.61
N ILE A 115 1.82 -1.70 5.97
CA ILE A 115 3.05 -2.13 5.28
C ILE A 115 4.07 -2.64 6.31
N LEU A 116 4.15 -2.04 7.51
CA LEU A 116 5.04 -2.53 8.56
C LEU A 116 4.63 -3.95 9.00
N TRP A 117 3.33 -4.21 9.15
CA TRP A 117 2.82 -5.56 9.44
C TRP A 117 3.18 -6.55 8.33
N GLN A 118 3.04 -6.15 7.07
CA GLN A 118 3.36 -6.99 5.92
C GLN A 118 4.82 -7.47 5.92
N VAL A 119 5.76 -6.67 6.40
CA VAL A 119 7.19 -7.02 6.42
C VAL A 119 7.68 -7.60 7.75
N SER A 120 6.85 -7.55 8.81
CA SER A 120 7.26 -8.01 10.14
C SER A 120 7.07 -9.51 10.36
N GLU A 121 6.10 -10.13 9.69
CA GLU A 121 5.80 -11.56 9.85
C GLU A 121 5.15 -12.13 8.57
N PRO A 122 5.32 -13.44 8.27
CA PRO A 122 4.58 -14.09 7.20
C PRO A 122 3.07 -14.06 7.49
N ASN A 123 2.30 -13.51 6.56
CA ASN A 123 0.85 -13.49 6.66
C ASN A 123 0.23 -13.80 5.28
N PRO A 124 -0.50 -14.93 5.10
CA PRO A 124 -1.07 -15.29 3.80
C PRO A 124 -1.99 -14.23 3.20
N LEU A 125 -2.76 -13.53 4.03
CA LEU A 125 -3.67 -12.48 3.59
C LEU A 125 -2.89 -11.29 3.02
N LEU A 126 -1.85 -10.83 3.74
CA LEU A 126 -1.02 -9.72 3.26
C LEU A 126 -0.17 -10.12 2.06
N LYS A 127 0.24 -11.40 1.98
CA LYS A 127 0.91 -11.93 0.81
C LYS A 127 0.01 -11.77 -0.43
N GLU A 128 -1.25 -12.19 -0.35
CA GLU A 128 -2.18 -12.02 -1.47
C GLU A 128 -2.35 -10.55 -1.87
N VAL A 129 -2.45 -9.63 -0.91
CA VAL A 129 -2.53 -8.19 -1.21
C VAL A 129 -1.24 -7.69 -1.88
N SER A 130 -0.08 -8.15 -1.42
CA SER A 130 1.21 -7.80 -2.02
C SER A 130 1.38 -8.39 -3.42
N ASP A 131 0.96 -9.63 -3.64
CA ASP A 131 1.03 -10.30 -4.95
C ASP A 131 0.14 -9.56 -5.98
N GLU A 132 -1.04 -9.10 -5.55
CA GLU A 132 -1.91 -8.28 -6.41
C GLU A 132 -1.23 -6.95 -6.81
N ARG A 133 -0.50 -6.29 -5.90
CA ARG A 133 0.28 -5.08 -6.22
C ARG A 133 1.44 -5.39 -7.17
N GLU A 134 2.12 -6.52 -6.97
CA GLU A 134 3.21 -6.97 -7.83
C GLU A 134 2.72 -7.19 -9.27
N LEU A 135 1.55 -7.80 -9.44
CA LEU A 135 0.94 -8.00 -10.76
C LEU A 135 0.67 -6.69 -11.51
N GLU A 136 0.20 -5.66 -10.81
CA GLU A 136 0.00 -4.34 -11.41
C GLU A 136 1.33 -3.61 -11.66
N GLY A 137 2.26 -3.66 -10.71
CA GLY A 137 3.59 -3.08 -10.85
C GLY A 137 4.40 -3.70 -11.98
N ALA A 138 4.29 -5.01 -12.18
CA ALA A 138 4.98 -5.73 -13.26
C ALA A 138 4.59 -5.23 -14.65
N LYS A 139 3.34 -4.78 -14.85
CA LYS A 139 2.90 -4.17 -16.13
C LYS A 139 3.65 -2.87 -16.42
N ILE A 140 3.90 -2.07 -15.38
CA ILE A 140 4.65 -0.82 -15.49
C ILE A 140 6.13 -1.11 -15.74
N MET A 141 6.71 -2.08 -15.01
CA MET A 141 8.11 -2.49 -15.19
C MET A 141 8.36 -3.07 -16.59
N ALA A 142 7.41 -3.81 -17.15
CA ALA A 142 7.51 -4.36 -18.50
C ALA A 142 7.69 -3.28 -19.58
N LEU A 143 7.21 -2.05 -19.36
CA LEU A 143 7.43 -0.92 -20.28
C LEU A 143 8.90 -0.48 -20.32
N THR A 144 9.65 -0.75 -19.25
CA THR A 144 11.06 -0.36 -19.12
C THR A 144 12.02 -1.42 -19.63
N ASP A 145 11.59 -2.69 -19.66
CA ASP A 145 12.43 -3.82 -20.05
C ASP A 145 13.14 -3.61 -21.43
N PRO A 146 12.51 -3.02 -22.47
CA PRO A 146 13.19 -2.76 -23.74
C PRO A 146 14.42 -1.85 -23.61
N HIS A 147 14.35 -0.81 -22.77
CA HIS A 147 15.42 0.15 -22.59
C HIS A 147 16.66 -0.47 -21.90
N PHE A 148 16.41 -1.40 -20.97
CA PHE A 148 17.47 -2.01 -20.16
C PHE A 148 17.96 -3.37 -20.68
N LYS A 149 17.34 -3.91 -21.73
CA LYS A 149 17.56 -5.29 -22.23
C LYS A 149 19.03 -5.63 -22.47
N ASP A 150 19.78 -4.70 -23.07
CA ASP A 150 21.19 -4.90 -23.45
C ASP A 150 22.16 -4.22 -22.47
N SER A 151 21.65 -3.72 -21.34
CA SER A 151 22.45 -3.11 -20.27
C SER A 151 22.73 -4.11 -19.15
N GLU A 152 23.82 -3.90 -18.39
CA GLU A 152 24.09 -4.65 -17.15
C GLU A 152 23.22 -4.19 -15.97
N ILE A 153 22.29 -3.26 -16.19
CA ILE A 153 21.52 -2.61 -15.14
C ILE A 153 20.21 -3.37 -14.92
N ASP A 154 20.06 -3.96 -13.73
CA ASP A 154 18.77 -4.43 -13.25
C ASP A 154 17.94 -3.26 -12.69
N PHE A 155 17.13 -2.66 -13.56
CA PHE A 155 16.29 -1.54 -13.19
C PHE A 155 15.24 -1.89 -12.13
N ARG A 156 14.77 -3.13 -12.05
CA ARG A 156 13.80 -3.56 -11.03
C ARG A 156 14.42 -3.54 -9.65
N SER A 157 15.68 -3.99 -9.53
CA SER A 157 16.45 -3.87 -8.29
C SER A 157 16.65 -2.41 -7.86
N VAL A 158 16.93 -1.50 -8.81
CA VAL A 158 17.03 -0.06 -8.52
C VAL A 158 15.72 0.50 -7.99
N VAL A 159 14.60 0.18 -8.64
CA VAL A 159 13.27 0.61 -8.22
C VAL A 159 12.93 0.03 -6.84
N GLY A 160 13.32 -1.22 -6.55
CA GLY A 160 13.21 -1.84 -5.23
C GLY A 160 13.96 -1.07 -4.14
N LEU A 161 15.18 -0.59 -4.44
CA LEU A 161 15.95 0.28 -3.52
C LEU A 161 15.25 1.62 -3.27
N VAL A 162 14.67 2.23 -4.32
CA VAL A 162 13.89 3.47 -4.19
C VAL A 162 12.68 3.24 -3.30
N LEU A 163 11.90 2.18 -3.53
CA LEU A 163 10.72 1.85 -2.74
C LEU A 163 11.08 1.57 -1.28
N GLY A 164 12.10 0.76 -1.03
CA GLY A 164 12.60 0.46 0.31
C GLY A 164 13.12 1.71 1.04
N GLY A 165 13.82 2.59 0.32
CA GLY A 165 14.28 3.88 0.83
C GLY A 165 13.12 4.79 1.24
N ILE A 166 12.08 4.90 0.41
CA ILE A 166 10.86 5.64 0.75
C ILE A 166 10.21 5.09 2.01
N TYR A 167 10.01 3.77 2.09
CA TYR A 167 9.40 3.14 3.26
C TYR A 167 10.19 3.39 4.54
N ASN A 168 11.50 3.20 4.51
CA ASN A 168 12.38 3.44 5.66
C ASN A 168 12.32 4.90 6.12
N MET A 169 12.47 5.86 5.20
CA MET A 169 12.46 7.28 5.52
C MET A 169 11.15 7.71 6.17
N VAL A 170 10.01 7.26 5.63
CA VAL A 170 8.68 7.59 6.16
C VAL A 170 8.44 6.96 7.53
N TRP A 171 8.77 5.68 7.72
CA TRP A 171 8.64 5.04 9.04
C TRP A 171 9.54 5.68 10.09
N HIS A 172 10.79 5.99 9.74
CA HIS A 172 11.73 6.62 10.65
C HIS A 172 11.25 8.00 11.08
N ALA A 173 10.85 8.84 10.12
CA ALA A 173 10.31 10.17 10.40
C ALA A 173 9.03 10.11 11.26
N SER A 174 8.19 9.10 11.04
CA SER A 174 6.91 8.93 11.75
C SER A 174 7.06 8.41 13.18
N ASN A 175 8.02 7.51 13.42
CA ASN A 175 8.14 6.77 14.67
C ASN A 175 9.33 7.21 15.52
N ASN A 176 10.53 7.32 14.93
CA ASN A 176 11.75 7.69 15.64
C ASN A 176 11.91 9.21 15.78
N LYS A 177 11.36 9.98 14.83
CA LYS A 177 11.38 11.46 14.81
C LYS A 177 12.79 12.07 14.92
N SER A 178 13.79 11.34 14.47
CA SER A 178 15.17 11.80 14.31
C SER A 178 15.55 11.79 12.83
N THR A 179 16.72 12.35 12.52
CA THR A 179 17.21 12.40 11.14
C THR A 179 17.68 11.02 10.66
N VAL A 180 17.50 10.75 9.38
CA VAL A 180 18.18 9.67 8.66
C VAL A 180 19.23 10.34 7.79
N ILE A 181 20.50 9.97 7.93
CA ILE A 181 21.62 10.59 7.17
C ILE A 181 21.61 12.14 7.18
N GLY A 182 21.12 12.74 8.27
CA GLY A 182 21.00 14.19 8.41
C GLY A 182 19.75 14.81 7.76
N ILE A 183 18.83 14.01 7.22
CA ILE A 183 17.58 14.44 6.59
C ILE A 183 16.40 14.17 7.54
N ASP A 184 15.55 15.17 7.75
CA ASP A 184 14.26 15.01 8.44
C ASP A 184 13.10 15.45 7.55
N ILE A 185 12.42 14.47 6.95
CA ILE A 185 11.31 14.69 6.02
C ILE A 185 10.00 15.15 6.70
N ASN A 186 9.96 15.30 8.02
CA ASN A 186 8.88 16.04 8.67
C ASN A 186 8.94 17.54 8.29
N ASN A 187 10.13 18.05 7.99
CA ASN A 187 10.34 19.40 7.50
C ASN A 187 10.08 19.47 5.99
N GLU A 188 9.31 20.46 5.55
CA GLU A 188 8.92 20.61 4.14
C GLU A 188 10.11 20.73 3.19
N ARG A 189 11.14 21.50 3.59
CA ARG A 189 12.38 21.65 2.80
C ARG A 189 13.03 20.31 2.49
N ASP A 190 13.19 19.46 3.50
CA ASP A 190 13.87 18.18 3.36
C ASP A 190 12.98 17.13 2.69
N ARG A 191 11.67 17.19 2.94
CA ARG A 191 10.66 16.43 2.20
C ARG A 191 10.73 16.69 0.70
N GLU A 192 10.82 17.95 0.29
CA GLU A 192 10.91 18.31 -1.13
C GLU A 192 12.25 17.90 -1.76
N LYS A 193 13.37 18.02 -1.02
CA LYS A 193 14.66 17.50 -1.49
C LYS A 193 14.61 15.99 -1.70
N PHE A 194 14.05 15.25 -0.76
CA PHE A 194 13.92 13.79 -0.86
C PHE A 194 13.03 13.40 -2.03
N ARG A 195 11.89 14.09 -2.21
CA ARG A 195 10.99 13.90 -3.36
C ARG A 195 11.70 14.10 -4.71
N LYS A 196 12.53 15.14 -4.83
CA LYS A 196 13.36 15.37 -6.03
C LYS A 196 14.42 14.29 -6.23
N ALA A 197 15.06 13.83 -5.15
CA ALA A 197 16.11 12.82 -5.20
C ALA A 197 15.61 11.48 -5.78
N ILE A 198 14.34 11.10 -5.52
CA ILE A 198 13.69 9.94 -6.16
C ILE A 198 13.83 10.03 -7.70
N GLY A 199 13.49 11.19 -8.28
CA GLY A 199 13.58 11.41 -9.73
C GLY A 199 15.01 11.46 -10.25
N HIS A 200 15.94 12.01 -9.47
CA HIS A 200 17.35 12.02 -9.83
C HIS A 200 17.91 10.60 -9.96
N VAL A 201 17.58 9.69 -9.03
CA VAL A 201 18.03 8.28 -9.09
C VAL A 201 17.50 7.60 -10.36
N ILE A 202 16.19 7.70 -10.62
CA ILE A 202 15.56 7.09 -11.78
C ILE A 202 16.16 7.62 -13.09
N THR A 203 16.30 8.95 -13.21
CA THR A 203 16.85 9.58 -14.42
C THR A 203 18.34 9.26 -14.61
N ALA A 204 19.12 9.21 -13.53
CA ALA A 204 20.53 8.87 -13.61
C ALA A 204 20.74 7.44 -14.10
N VAL A 205 19.98 6.48 -13.57
CA VAL A 205 20.06 5.06 -13.95
C VAL A 205 19.58 4.85 -15.38
N TRP A 206 18.52 5.52 -15.81
CA TRP A 206 18.06 5.49 -17.20
C TRP A 206 19.18 5.90 -18.17
N LYS A 207 19.80 7.06 -17.94
CA LYS A 207 20.90 7.57 -18.77
C LYS A 207 22.18 6.72 -18.71
N LEU A 208 22.35 5.88 -17.68
CA LEU A 208 23.48 4.98 -17.62
C LEU A 208 23.31 3.80 -18.58
N ALA A 209 22.08 3.35 -18.84
CA ALA A 209 21.81 2.30 -19.82
C ALA A 209 22.06 2.77 -21.26
N GLU A 210 21.82 4.05 -21.57
CA GLU A 210 22.08 4.64 -22.90
C GLU A 210 23.57 4.68 -23.30
N LYS A 211 24.49 4.51 -22.34
CA LYS A 211 25.94 4.60 -22.55
C LYS A 211 26.62 3.25 -22.81
N VAL A 212 25.84 2.17 -22.80
CA VAL A 212 26.25 0.80 -23.07
C VAL A 212 25.87 0.47 -24.51
#